data_AF-A0A518WL49-F1
#
_entry.id   AF-A0A518WL49-F1
#
_cell.length_a   1.000
_cell.length_b   1.000
_cell.length_c   1.000
_cell.angle_alpha   90.00
_cell.angle_beta   90.00
_cell.angle_gamma   90.00
#
_symmetry.space_group_name_H-M   'P 1'
#
loop_
_entity.id
_entity.type
_entity.pdbx_description
1 polymer ?
#
loop_
_entity_poly.entity_id
_entity_poly.type
_entity_poly.pdbx_seq_one_letter_code
_entity_poly.pdbx_strand_id
1 'polypeptide(L)'
;MHRGYLATIGREGTGWVSLQLLIDRFTRRDPAIKLDATHYGTTQTVLLTLNHVDRLIEELTHARQAMQAANRRRGRTGENR
;
A
#
# COMPACT_ATOMS: atom_id res chain seq x y z
N MET A 1 9.18 23.90 3.49
CA MET A 1 8.98 22.77 4.43
C MET A 1 7.71 22.00 4.06
N HIS A 2 7.85 20.88 3.35
CA HIS A 2 6.73 19.95 3.09
C HIS A 2 6.38 19.24 4.40
N ARG A 3 5.11 19.34 4.85
CA ARG A 3 4.60 18.46 5.91
C ARG A 3 4.20 17.17 5.20
N GLY A 4 5.13 16.25 5.06
CA GLY A 4 4.89 14.96 4.39
C GLY A 4 4.68 13.88 5.43
N TYR A 5 3.54 13.18 5.36
CA TYR A 5 3.37 11.91 6.05
C TYR A 5 4.17 10.85 5.29
N LEU A 6 5.04 10.10 5.97
CA LEU A 6 5.80 9.00 5.39
C LEU A 6 5.51 7.74 6.21
N ALA A 7 5.13 6.66 5.53
CA ALA A 7 4.92 5.36 6.13
C ALA A 7 5.58 4.26 5.29
N THR A 8 6.32 3.36 5.93
CA THR A 8 6.77 2.11 5.31
C THR A 8 5.74 1.03 5.64
N ILE A 9 5.09 0.47 4.63
CA ILE A 9 3.99 -0.49 4.80
C ILE A 9 4.52 -1.88 5.17
N GLY A 10 5.66 -2.28 4.62
CA GLY A 10 6.23 -3.60 4.87
C GLY A 10 7.55 -3.83 4.14
N ARG A 11 8.22 -4.92 4.52
CA ARG A 11 9.47 -5.39 3.92
C ARG A 11 9.36 -6.90 3.67
N GLU A 12 9.65 -7.34 2.46
CA GLU A 12 9.74 -8.76 2.11
C GLU A 12 11.10 -9.03 1.48
N GLY A 13 11.95 -9.81 2.17
CA GLY A 13 13.34 -10.04 1.77
C GLY A 13 14.13 -8.72 1.62
N THR A 14 14.59 -8.45 0.39
CA THR A 14 15.31 -7.23 0.01
C THR A 14 14.38 -6.11 -0.47
N GLY A 15 13.08 -6.35 -0.58
CA GLY A 15 12.09 -5.38 -1.05
C GLY A 15 11.35 -4.68 0.08
N TRP A 16 10.85 -3.47 -0.19
CA TRP A 16 9.99 -2.72 0.72
C TRP A 16 8.98 -1.87 -0.06
N VAL A 17 7.87 -1.56 0.58
CA VAL A 17 6.85 -0.65 0.05
C VAL A 17 6.71 0.53 0.99
N SER A 18 6.77 1.76 0.46
CA SER A 18 6.56 2.99 1.22
C SER A 18 5.57 3.94 0.55
N LEU A 19 4.91 4.75 1.36
CA LEU A 19 3.96 5.78 0.98
C LEU A 19 4.40 7.12 1.54
N GLN A 20 4.42 8.15 0.69
CA GLN A 20 4.73 9.52 1.08
C GLN A 20 3.66 10.49 0.59
N LEU A 21 3.03 11.24 1.48
CA LEU A 21 2.14 12.34 1.12
C LEU A 21 2.97 13.54 0.66
N LEU A 22 2.70 13.97 -0.56
CA LEU A 22 3.29 15.14 -1.19
C LEU A 22 2.26 16.28 -1.16
N ILE A 23 2.45 17.22 -0.24
CA ILE A 23 1.71 18.48 -0.20
C ILE A 23 2.65 19.56 -0.71
N ASP A 24 2.50 19.94 -1.98
CA ASP A 24 3.17 21.13 -2.47
C ASP A 24 2.38 22.37 -2.05
N ARG A 25 3.05 23.28 -1.34
CA ARG A 25 2.45 24.55 -0.90
C ARG A 25 2.68 25.67 -1.91
N PHE A 26 3.50 25.43 -2.94
CA PHE A 26 4.02 26.45 -3.85
C PHE A 26 3.69 26.19 -5.32
N THR A 27 3.14 25.03 -5.69
CA THR A 27 2.61 24.77 -7.04
C THR A 27 1.12 24.47 -6.99
N ARG A 28 0.38 24.91 -8.02
CA ARG A 28 -1.08 24.73 -8.19
C ARG A 28 -1.52 23.26 -8.38
N ARG A 29 -0.76 22.28 -7.88
CA ARG A 29 -1.09 20.86 -8.03
C ARG A 29 -1.83 20.36 -6.81
N ASP A 30 -2.84 19.52 -7.07
CA ASP A 30 -3.56 18.82 -6.03
C ASP A 30 -2.61 17.92 -5.21
N PRO A 31 -2.89 17.71 -3.91
CA PRO A 31 -2.14 16.76 -3.09
C PRO A 31 -2.05 15.39 -3.77
N ALA A 32 -0.88 14.76 -3.66
CA ALA A 32 -0.64 13.43 -4.23
C ALA A 32 0.05 12.52 -3.22
N ILE A 33 -0.14 11.22 -3.37
CA ILE A 33 0.61 10.21 -2.62
C ILE A 33 1.63 9.57 -3.55
N LYS A 34 2.90 9.57 -3.16
CA LYS A 34 3.94 8.79 -3.81
C LYS A 34 3.97 7.39 -3.19
N LEU A 35 3.84 6.37 -4.01
CA LEU A 35 4.07 4.96 -3.66
C LEU A 35 5.41 4.53 -4.26
N ASP A 36 6.33 4.10 -3.43
CA ASP A 36 7.58 3.47 -3.86
C ASP A 36 7.53 1.98 -3.53
N ALA A 37 7.73 1.13 -4.54
CA ALA A 37 7.88 -0.31 -4.40
C ALA A 37 9.28 -0.72 -4.83
N THR A 38 10.09 -1.17 -3.88
CA THR A 38 11.46 -1.63 -4.14
C THR A 38 11.51 -3.15 -4.12
N HIS A 39 12.18 -3.76 -5.11
CA HIS A 39 12.41 -5.20 -5.20
C HIS A 39 13.73 -5.48 -5.92
N TYR A 40 14.58 -6.36 -5.35
CA TYR A 40 15.92 -6.68 -5.87
C TYR A 40 16.76 -5.45 -6.27
N GLY A 41 16.75 -4.42 -5.43
CA GLY A 41 17.52 -3.18 -5.65
C GLY A 41 16.92 -2.22 -6.70
N THR A 42 15.81 -2.59 -7.35
CA THR A 42 15.09 -1.72 -8.29
C THR A 42 13.89 -1.09 -7.60
N THR A 43 13.67 0.22 -7.77
CA THR A 43 12.51 0.92 -7.20
C THR A 43 11.58 1.41 -8.30
N GLN A 44 10.31 1.05 -8.21
CA GLN A 44 9.23 1.60 -9.03
C GLN A 44 8.46 2.63 -8.22
N THR A 45 8.33 3.83 -8.79
CA THR A 45 7.60 4.95 -8.16
C THR A 45 6.34 5.27 -8.95
N VAL A 46 5.21 5.41 -8.24
CA VAL A 46 3.93 5.84 -8.82
C VAL A 46 3.37 7.01 -8.01
N LEU A 47 2.81 8.00 -8.70
CA LEU A 47 2.06 9.10 -8.09
C LEU A 47 0.56 8.80 -8.15
N LEU A 48 -0.08 8.81 -7.00
CA LEU A 48 -1.50 8.55 -6.82
C LEU A 48 -2.21 9.87 -6.52
N THR A 49 -3.29 10.12 -7.27
CA THR A 49 -4.27 11.15 -6.95
C THR A 49 -5.22 10.65 -5.86
N LEU A 50 -6.08 11.51 -5.33
CA LEU A 50 -7.08 11.12 -4.34
C LEU A 50 -7.97 9.94 -4.84
N ASN A 51 -8.50 10.02 -6.06
CA ASN A 51 -9.32 8.94 -6.63
C ASN A 51 -8.55 7.60 -6.74
N HIS A 52 -7.26 7.64 -7.09
CA HIS A 52 -6.44 6.42 -7.12
C HIS A 52 -6.25 5.83 -5.71
N VAL A 53 -6.13 6.68 -4.68
CA VAL A 53 -6.00 6.25 -3.29
C VAL A 53 -7.29 5.62 -2.79
N ASP A 54 -8.44 6.22 -3.08
CA ASP A 54 -9.75 5.67 -2.69
C ASP A 54 -9.94 4.28 -3.30
N ARG A 55 -9.66 4.14 -4.61
CA ARG A 55 -9.73 2.83 -5.27
C ARG A 55 -8.75 1.82 -4.69
N LEU A 56 -7.52 2.24 -4.37
CA LEU A 56 -6.53 1.36 -3.76
C LEU A 56 -7.01 0.84 -2.39
N ILE A 57 -7.63 1.69 -1.56
CA ILE A 57 -8.16 1.29 -0.26
C ILE A 57 -9.29 0.26 -0.41
N GLU A 58 -10.20 0.46 -1.37
CA GLU A 58 -11.26 -0.51 -1.67
C GLU A 58 -10.68 -1.87 -2.03
N GLU A 59 -9.75 -1.92 -2.97
CA GLU A 59 -9.13 -3.16 -3.44
C GLU A 59 -8.35 -3.87 -2.35
N LEU A 60 -7.57 -3.14 -1.54
CA LEU A 60 -6.85 -3.70 -0.41
C LEU A 60 -7.80 -4.25 0.67
N THR A 61 -8.94 -3.59 0.88
CA THR A 61 -9.96 -4.07 1.82
C THR A 61 -10.56 -5.40 1.34
N HIS A 62 -10.91 -5.49 0.06
CA HIS A 62 -11.41 -6.72 -0.55
C HIS A 62 -10.36 -7.85 -0.51
N ALA A 63 -9.11 -7.56 -0.88
CA ALA A 63 -8.01 -8.52 -0.83
C ALA A 63 -7.80 -9.05 0.60
N ARG A 64 -7.80 -8.18 1.61
CA ARG A 64 -7.69 -8.57 3.02
C ARG A 64 -8.81 -9.50 3.45
N GLN A 65 -10.05 -9.21 3.06
CA GLN A 65 -11.20 -10.07 3.36
C GLN A 65 -11.05 -11.46 2.71
N ALA A 66 -10.63 -11.50 1.44
CA ALA A 66 -10.37 -12.76 0.75
C ALA A 66 -9.26 -13.59 1.42
N MET A 67 -8.16 -12.96 1.82
CA MET A 67 -7.06 -13.61 2.57
C MET A 67 -7.55 -14.20 3.90
N GLN A 68 -8.38 -13.45 4.64
CA GLN A 68 -8.95 -13.94 5.90
C GLN A 68 -9.87 -15.13 5.67
N ALA A 69 -10.70 -15.10 4.63
CA ALA A 69 -11.58 -16.21 4.27
C ALA A 69 -10.77 -17.47 3.91
N ALA A 70 -9.68 -17.32 3.15
CA ALA A 70 -8.78 -18.42 2.82
C ALA A 70 -8.12 -19.03 4.07
N ASN A 71 -7.63 -18.19 4.99
CA ASN A 71 -7.04 -18.65 6.24
C ASN A 71 -8.05 -19.38 7.15
N ARG A 72 -9.30 -18.90 7.24
CA ARG A 72 -10.36 -19.58 7.99
C ARG A 72 -10.69 -20.97 7.42
N ARG A 73 -10.70 -21.12 6.09
CA ARG A 73 -10.88 -22.42 5.45
C ARG A 73 -9.73 -23.39 5.79
N ARG A 74 -8.49 -22.90 5.81
CA ARG A 74 -7.32 -23.71 6.17
C ARG A 74 -7.35 -24.23 7.60
N GLY A 75 -7.82 -23.43 8.56
CA GLY A 75 -7.97 -23.87 9.97
C GLY A 75 -9.03 -24.97 10.13
N ARG A 76 -10.13 -24.87 9.39
CA ARG A 76 -11.26 -25.81 9.47
C ARG A 76 -10.99 -27.18 8.85
N THR A 77 -10.01 -27.28 7.93
CA THR A 77 -9.54 -28.57 7.38
C THR A 77 -8.57 -29.29 8.34
N GLY A 78 -7.98 -28.59 9.31
CA GLY A 78 -7.04 -29.15 10.29
C GLY A 78 -7.68 -29.72 11.56
N GLU A 79 -8.94 -29.42 11.86
CA GLU A 79 -9.64 -29.81 13.10
C GLU A 79 -10.34 -31.19 13.03
N ASN A 80 -10.11 -31.99 11.99
CA ASN A 80 -10.78 -33.28 11.80
C ASN A 80 -9.82 -34.48 11.99
N ARG A 81 -9.00 -34.47 13.04
CA ARG A 81 -8.12 -35.61 13.37
C ARG A 81 -8.07 -35.90 14.86
#